data_AF-A0A182TAP4-F1
#
_entry.id   AF-A0A182TAP4-F1
#
_cell.length_a   1.000
_cell.length_b   1.000
_cell.length_c   1.000
_cell.angle_alpha   90.00
_cell.angle_beta   90.00
_cell.angle_gamma   90.00
#
_symmetry.space_group_name_H-M   'P 1'
#
loop_
_entity.id
_entity.type
_entity.pdbx_description
1 polymer ?
#
loop_
_entity_poly.entity_id
_entity_poly.type
_entity_poly.pdbx_seq_one_letter_code
_entity_poly.pdbx_strand_id
1 'polypeptide(L)'
;MHRGIHTHRFTNSLFAIAAADLADDDALREALAERQAEDRKKVAAAEKAAKEQAKKNQKAAEAAAKAQANEEGGEEEEEGDEEEDGAAGADGKKKRKKRNKKKPAANVLVAPSVPISEQFADGKFPEGQIMQYPDSTTAKDRFTNEEKRALDRMHLDIYNELRQAAEAHRQTRQYIQKWVKPGMTMIEICEELENTARRLIGENGLEAGLAFPTGCSRNHCAAHYTPNAGDPTVLLYDDVTKIDFGTHIKGRIIDCAFTLSFNPKYDKLLEAVKEATETGIRE
;
A
#
# COMPACT_ATOMS: atom_id res chain seq x y z
N MET A 1 64.60 13.57 -8.24
CA MET A 1 64.08 13.32 -9.59
C MET A 1 62.85 12.42 -9.49
N HIS A 2 61.92 12.56 -10.44
CA HIS A 2 60.76 11.71 -10.73
C HIS A 2 59.70 11.41 -9.65
N ARG A 3 58.48 11.89 -9.94
CA ARG A 3 57.19 11.47 -9.36
C ARG A 3 56.78 10.10 -9.92
N GLY A 4 55.98 9.35 -9.17
CA GLY A 4 55.30 8.15 -9.65
C GLY A 4 53.94 7.99 -8.99
N ILE A 5 52.90 8.57 -9.59
CA ILE A 5 51.50 8.32 -9.21
C ILE A 5 51.11 6.95 -9.79
N HIS A 6 50.42 6.10 -9.02
CA HIS A 6 49.75 4.91 -9.55
C HIS A 6 48.27 4.97 -9.19
N THR A 7 47.44 5.00 -10.23
CA THR A 7 45.98 5.03 -10.15
C THR A 7 45.40 3.65 -10.46
N HIS A 8 44.32 3.30 -9.74
CA HIS A 8 43.36 2.22 -10.03
C HIS A 8 43.89 0.79 -10.22
N ARG A 9 43.33 -0.14 -9.44
CA ARG A 9 42.14 -0.91 -9.88
C ARG A 9 41.45 -1.57 -8.68
N PHE A 10 40.26 -1.07 -8.35
CA PHE A 10 39.25 -1.88 -7.67
C PHE A 10 38.70 -2.86 -8.71
N THR A 11 38.73 -4.17 -8.44
CA THR A 11 38.08 -5.17 -9.27
C THR A 11 37.03 -5.91 -8.47
N ASN A 12 35.79 -5.79 -8.95
CA ASN A 12 34.56 -6.45 -8.51
C ASN A 12 34.73 -7.81 -7.81
N SER A 13 34.21 -7.89 -6.58
CA SER A 13 33.71 -9.13 -5.98
C SER A 13 32.29 -8.98 -5.38
N LEU A 14 31.61 -7.84 -5.63
CA LEU A 14 30.28 -7.53 -5.06
C LEU A 14 29.11 -7.74 -6.05
N PHE A 15 29.38 -8.09 -7.31
CA PHE A 15 28.36 -8.01 -8.38
C PHE A 15 27.56 -9.30 -8.63
N ALA A 16 27.86 -10.40 -7.94
CA ALA A 16 27.24 -11.71 -8.22
C ALA A 16 25.98 -12.02 -7.39
N ILE A 17 25.82 -11.40 -6.21
CA ILE A 17 24.73 -11.75 -5.27
C ILE A 17 23.51 -10.82 -5.41
N ALA A 18 23.70 -9.57 -5.87
CA ALA A 18 22.59 -8.63 -6.10
C ALA A 18 21.79 -8.89 -7.40
N ALA A 19 22.28 -9.75 -8.30
CA ALA A 19 21.72 -9.88 -9.65
C ALA A 19 20.41 -10.67 -9.72
N ALA A 20 20.13 -11.54 -8.74
CA ALA A 20 18.89 -12.34 -8.70
C ALA A 20 17.70 -11.48 -8.23
N ASP A 21 17.79 -10.88 -7.04
CA ASP A 21 16.73 -10.01 -6.49
C ASP A 21 16.42 -8.81 -7.41
N LEU A 22 17.42 -8.22 -8.08
CA LEU A 22 17.17 -7.09 -8.99
C LEU A 22 16.43 -7.49 -10.28
N ALA A 23 16.58 -8.73 -10.76
CA ALA A 23 15.88 -9.19 -11.96
C ALA A 23 14.37 -9.37 -11.70
N ASP A 24 14.01 -9.92 -10.54
CA ASP A 24 12.61 -10.06 -10.12
C ASP A 24 11.99 -8.69 -9.79
N ASP A 25 12.76 -7.76 -9.20
CA ASP A 25 12.30 -6.40 -8.89
C ASP A 25 12.08 -5.57 -10.17
N ASP A 26 12.90 -5.74 -11.22
CA ASP A 26 12.69 -5.07 -12.52
C ASP A 26 11.56 -5.70 -13.35
N ALA A 27 11.40 -7.03 -13.33
CA ALA A 27 10.24 -7.69 -13.94
C ALA A 27 8.91 -7.27 -13.27
N LEU A 28 8.91 -7.15 -11.93
CA LEU A 28 7.77 -6.64 -11.18
C LEU A 28 7.49 -5.15 -11.50
N ARG A 29 8.53 -4.32 -11.67
CA ARG A 29 8.37 -2.91 -12.08
C ARG A 29 7.80 -2.79 -13.49
N GLU A 30 8.21 -3.63 -14.43
CA GLU A 30 7.69 -3.65 -15.79
C GLU A 30 6.21 -4.04 -15.80
N ALA A 31 5.84 -5.14 -15.14
CA ALA A 31 4.44 -5.56 -14.98
C ALA A 31 3.56 -4.50 -14.29
N LEU A 32 4.09 -3.81 -13.27
CA LEU A 32 3.39 -2.68 -12.62
C LEU A 32 3.27 -1.46 -13.53
N ALA A 33 4.27 -1.17 -14.38
CA ALA A 33 4.22 -0.08 -15.34
C ALA A 33 3.20 -0.34 -16.46
N GLU A 34 3.11 -1.57 -16.96
CA GLU A 34 2.10 -2.00 -17.94
C GLU A 34 0.69 -1.90 -17.36
N ARG A 35 0.46 -2.44 -16.16
CA ARG A 35 -0.83 -2.36 -15.45
C ARG A 35 -1.25 -0.90 -15.22
N GLN A 36 -0.32 -0.05 -14.78
CA GLN A 36 -0.56 1.39 -14.66
C GLN A 36 -0.83 2.10 -16.00
N ALA A 37 -0.31 1.61 -17.12
CA ALA A 37 -0.60 2.16 -18.44
C ALA A 37 -2.00 1.76 -18.92
N GLU A 38 -2.46 0.54 -18.61
CA GLU A 38 -3.84 0.12 -18.86
C GLU A 38 -4.85 0.91 -18.02
N ASP A 39 -4.59 1.08 -16.73
CA ASP A 39 -5.54 1.76 -15.85
C ASP A 39 -5.67 3.24 -16.20
N ARG A 40 -4.59 3.89 -16.65
CA ARG A 40 -4.65 5.24 -17.26
C ARG A 40 -5.53 5.28 -18.52
N LYS A 41 -5.50 4.24 -19.38
CA LYS A 41 -6.38 4.14 -20.56
C LYS A 41 -7.85 3.96 -20.14
N LYS A 42 -8.12 3.11 -19.13
CA LYS A 42 -9.47 2.88 -18.59
C LYS A 42 -10.06 4.15 -17.97
N VAL A 43 -9.29 4.88 -17.16
CA VAL A 43 -9.69 6.18 -16.58
C VAL A 43 -9.96 7.22 -17.67
N ALA A 44 -9.09 7.34 -18.68
CA ALA A 44 -9.30 8.26 -19.79
C ALA A 44 -10.57 7.93 -20.62
N ALA A 45 -10.89 6.64 -20.79
CA ALA A 45 -12.12 6.21 -21.43
C ALA A 45 -13.37 6.55 -20.59
N ALA A 46 -13.32 6.31 -19.27
CA ALA A 46 -14.39 6.66 -18.34
C ALA A 46 -14.66 8.17 -18.28
N GLU A 47 -13.60 9.00 -18.22
CA GLU A 47 -13.74 10.46 -18.29
C GLU A 47 -14.37 10.94 -19.60
N LYS A 48 -14.03 10.30 -20.72
CA LYS A 48 -14.60 10.64 -22.03
C LYS A 48 -16.10 10.30 -22.08
N ALA A 49 -16.47 9.11 -21.61
CA ALA A 49 -17.87 8.70 -21.50
C ALA A 49 -18.69 9.62 -20.58
N ALA A 50 -18.14 9.99 -19.42
CA ALA A 50 -18.79 10.92 -18.49
C ALA A 50 -19.01 12.33 -19.11
N LYS A 51 -18.02 12.86 -19.85
CA LYS A 51 -18.15 14.14 -20.57
C LYS A 51 -19.19 14.08 -21.70
N GLU A 52 -19.30 12.95 -22.39
CA GLU A 52 -20.29 12.74 -23.45
C GLU A 52 -21.72 12.62 -22.88
N GLN A 53 -21.87 11.90 -21.76
CA GLN A 53 -23.15 11.77 -21.04
C GLN A 53 -23.60 13.10 -20.41
N ALA A 54 -22.68 13.89 -19.82
CA ALA A 54 -22.98 15.23 -19.34
C ALA A 54 -23.48 16.16 -20.47
N LYS A 55 -22.84 16.11 -21.65
CA LYS A 55 -23.26 16.88 -22.83
C LYS A 55 -24.62 16.43 -23.39
N LYS A 56 -24.95 15.15 -23.27
CA LYS A 56 -26.29 14.62 -23.63
C LYS A 56 -27.36 15.11 -22.65
N ASN A 57 -27.07 15.10 -21.35
CA ASN A 57 -27.99 15.60 -20.32
C ASN A 57 -28.22 17.11 -20.44
N GLN A 58 -27.19 17.90 -20.73
CA GLN A 58 -27.33 19.34 -20.96
C GLN A 58 -28.26 19.66 -22.14
N LYS A 59 -28.10 18.94 -23.26
CA LYS A 59 -29.03 19.07 -24.41
C LYS A 59 -30.46 18.64 -24.10
N ALA A 60 -30.65 17.63 -23.25
CA ALA A 60 -31.98 17.21 -22.82
C ALA A 60 -32.65 18.27 -21.93
N ALA A 61 -31.90 18.91 -21.03
CA ALA A 61 -32.39 20.02 -20.20
C ALA A 61 -32.76 21.26 -21.04
N GLU A 62 -31.93 21.63 -22.02
CA GLU A 62 -32.24 22.73 -22.97
C GLU A 62 -33.48 22.45 -23.83
N ALA A 63 -33.76 21.19 -24.15
CA ALA A 63 -34.97 20.79 -24.86
C ALA A 63 -36.22 20.84 -23.95
N ALA A 64 -36.11 20.39 -22.69
CA ALA A 64 -37.20 20.45 -21.71
C ALA A 64 -37.58 21.89 -21.36
N ALA A 65 -36.60 22.79 -21.17
CA ALA A 65 -36.84 24.21 -20.89
C ALA A 65 -37.57 24.92 -22.05
N LYS A 66 -37.41 24.46 -23.30
CA LYS A 66 -38.17 24.96 -24.46
C LYS A 66 -39.58 24.40 -24.58
N ALA A 67 -39.90 23.31 -23.89
CA ALA A 67 -41.25 22.75 -23.85
C ALA A 67 -42.13 23.42 -22.79
N GLN A 68 -41.55 23.91 -21.69
CA GLN A 68 -42.28 24.61 -20.62
C GLN A 68 -42.56 26.10 -20.89
N ALA A 69 -42.04 26.67 -21.97
CA ALA A 69 -42.26 28.07 -22.35
C ALA A 69 -43.50 28.28 -23.25
N ASN A 70 -44.45 27.33 -23.25
CA ASN A 70 -45.53 27.30 -24.24
C ASN A 70 -46.85 26.76 -23.64
N GLU A 71 -47.14 27.09 -22.38
CA GLU A 71 -48.43 26.79 -21.73
C GLU A 71 -48.70 27.74 -20.53
N GLU A 72 -49.09 28.99 -20.82
CA GLU A 72 -49.85 29.86 -19.90
C GLU A 72 -50.92 30.62 -20.70
N GLY A 73 -52.13 30.77 -20.15
CA GLY A 73 -53.23 31.50 -20.77
C GLY A 73 -54.45 31.66 -19.85
N GLY A 74 -54.79 32.91 -19.51
CA GLY A 74 -55.93 33.34 -18.67
C GLY A 74 -55.72 33.19 -17.16
N GLU A 75 -56.30 33.96 -16.22
CA GLU A 75 -57.13 35.19 -16.19
C GLU A 75 -57.30 35.55 -14.66
N GLU A 76 -57.41 36.79 -14.14
CA GLU A 76 -57.18 38.18 -14.62
C GLU A 76 -57.11 39.17 -13.40
N GLU A 77 -56.92 40.49 -13.61
CA GLU A 77 -57.21 41.67 -12.73
C GLU A 77 -56.36 42.12 -11.48
N GLU A 78 -56.01 43.43 -11.56
CA GLU A 78 -56.02 44.56 -10.57
C GLU A 78 -55.04 44.84 -9.39
N GLU A 79 -54.59 46.13 -9.42
CA GLU A 79 -54.16 47.11 -8.40
C GLU A 79 -53.09 46.82 -7.30
N GLY A 80 -52.24 47.82 -7.03
CA GLY A 80 -51.35 47.87 -5.84
C GLY A 80 -50.07 48.71 -6.01
N ASP A 81 -50.14 49.96 -5.58
CA ASP A 81 -49.19 51.08 -5.76
C ASP A 81 -47.75 51.00 -5.17
N GLU A 82 -46.94 51.99 -5.59
CA GLU A 82 -45.85 52.72 -4.87
C GLU A 82 -44.49 52.07 -4.42
N GLU A 83 -43.39 52.67 -4.95
CA GLU A 83 -42.23 53.27 -4.23
C GLU A 83 -41.31 52.44 -3.27
N GLU A 84 -40.02 52.75 -3.02
CA GLU A 84 -39.04 53.69 -3.62
C GLU A 84 -37.57 53.24 -3.37
N ASP A 85 -36.66 53.77 -4.22
CA ASP A 85 -35.32 54.35 -3.93
C ASP A 85 -34.09 53.56 -3.35
N GLY A 86 -32.90 54.13 -3.56
CA GLY A 86 -31.71 53.97 -2.69
C GLY A 86 -30.52 53.17 -3.26
N ALA A 87 -29.92 53.48 -4.42
CA ALA A 87 -28.99 54.58 -4.72
C ALA A 87 -27.47 54.36 -4.42
N ALA A 88 -26.65 54.84 -5.36
CA ALA A 88 -25.25 55.30 -5.25
C ALA A 88 -24.09 54.30 -4.98
N GLY A 89 -23.31 54.04 -6.03
CA GLY A 89 -22.05 53.29 -6.00
C GLY A 89 -20.77 54.05 -5.59
N ALA A 90 -19.61 53.40 -5.79
CA ALA A 90 -18.29 54.04 -5.93
C ALA A 90 -17.25 53.07 -6.54
N ASP A 91 -16.37 53.59 -7.40
CA ASP A 91 -15.32 52.82 -8.12
C ASP A 91 -14.09 52.54 -7.22
N GLY A 92 -13.34 51.47 -7.49
CA GLY A 92 -12.29 50.99 -6.58
C GLY A 92 -11.42 49.82 -7.06
N LYS A 93 -10.75 49.95 -8.23
CA LYS A 93 -9.79 48.95 -8.75
C LYS A 93 -8.70 48.52 -7.74
N LYS A 94 -8.87 47.36 -7.10
CA LYS A 94 -7.79 46.64 -6.37
C LYS A 94 -7.18 45.52 -7.22
N LYS A 95 -5.89 45.65 -7.56
CA LYS A 95 -5.09 44.63 -8.28
C LYS A 95 -5.09 43.30 -7.50
N ARG A 96 -5.62 42.22 -8.10
CA ARG A 96 -5.54 40.85 -7.55
C ARG A 96 -4.08 40.37 -7.52
N LYS A 97 -3.52 40.22 -6.32
CA LYS A 97 -2.20 39.64 -6.07
C LYS A 97 -2.21 38.17 -6.52
N LYS A 98 -1.46 37.82 -7.58
CA LYS A 98 -1.37 36.44 -8.09
C LYS A 98 -0.83 35.54 -6.97
N ARG A 99 -1.67 34.61 -6.48
CA ARG A 99 -1.28 33.60 -5.50
C ARG A 99 -0.36 32.59 -6.21
N ASN A 100 0.92 32.55 -5.84
CA ASN A 100 1.85 31.59 -6.42
C ASN A 100 1.33 30.17 -6.18
N LYS A 101 1.07 29.43 -7.27
CA LYS A 101 0.82 27.99 -7.21
C LYS A 101 2.11 27.36 -6.68
N LYS A 102 2.11 26.87 -5.43
CA LYS A 102 3.18 26.00 -4.94
C LYS A 102 3.27 24.83 -5.94
N LYS A 103 4.49 24.54 -6.43
CA LYS A 103 4.75 23.32 -7.20
C LYS A 103 4.36 22.12 -6.31
N PRO A 104 3.78 21.04 -6.86
CA PRO A 104 3.54 19.84 -6.07
C PRO A 104 4.88 19.35 -5.49
N ALA A 105 4.87 18.95 -4.23
CA ALA A 105 6.04 18.32 -3.62
C ALA A 105 6.32 16.97 -4.30
N ALA A 106 7.59 16.59 -4.38
CA ALA A 106 8.00 15.35 -5.00
C ALA A 106 7.45 14.13 -4.23
N ASN A 107 7.01 13.11 -4.97
CA ASN A 107 6.70 11.73 -4.55
C ASN A 107 6.28 11.57 -3.07
N VAL A 108 5.04 11.95 -2.75
CA VAL A 108 4.38 11.47 -1.54
C VAL A 108 4.16 9.96 -1.68
N LEU A 109 4.68 9.17 -0.74
CA LEU A 109 4.42 7.73 -0.69
C LEU A 109 2.94 7.50 -0.34
N VAL A 110 2.21 6.84 -1.23
CA VAL A 110 0.77 6.56 -1.06
C VAL A 110 0.61 5.20 -0.38
N ALA A 111 -0.18 5.15 0.70
CA ALA A 111 -0.48 3.90 1.40
C ALA A 111 -1.40 3.02 0.54
N PRO A 112 -1.07 1.72 0.34
CA PRO A 112 -1.89 0.83 -0.47
C PRO A 112 -3.28 0.65 0.17
N SER A 113 -4.34 0.61 -0.64
CA SER A 113 -5.72 0.78 -0.16
C SER A 113 -6.74 -0.22 -0.71
N VAL A 114 -6.38 -1.02 -1.72
CA VAL A 114 -7.27 -1.99 -2.35
C VAL A 114 -7.11 -3.34 -1.63
N PRO A 115 -8.17 -3.94 -1.07
CA PRO A 115 -8.09 -5.25 -0.40
C PRO A 115 -7.48 -6.33 -1.31
N ILE A 116 -6.72 -7.27 -0.74
CA ILE A 116 -6.06 -8.35 -1.51
C ILE A 116 -7.10 -9.17 -2.30
N SER A 117 -8.28 -9.42 -1.74
CA SER A 117 -9.40 -10.10 -2.42
C SER A 117 -9.85 -9.40 -3.71
N GLU A 118 -9.78 -8.07 -3.77
CA GLU A 118 -10.12 -7.29 -4.96
C GLU A 118 -8.95 -7.21 -5.97
N GLN A 119 -7.71 -7.35 -5.50
CA GLN A 119 -6.52 -7.38 -6.37
C GLN A 119 -6.43 -8.68 -7.19
N PHE A 120 -6.97 -9.79 -6.67
CA PHE A 120 -6.95 -11.14 -7.25
C PHE A 120 -8.38 -11.64 -7.49
N ALA A 121 -9.02 -11.14 -8.56
CA ALA A 121 -10.43 -11.38 -8.87
C ALA A 121 -10.81 -12.85 -9.17
N ASP A 122 -9.84 -13.73 -9.43
CA ASP A 122 -10.06 -15.18 -9.58
C ASP A 122 -9.98 -15.94 -8.24
N GLY A 123 -9.72 -15.23 -7.14
CA GLY A 123 -9.59 -15.78 -5.80
C GLY A 123 -8.33 -16.62 -5.57
N LYS A 124 -7.32 -16.56 -6.46
CA LYS A 124 -6.07 -17.33 -6.30
C LYS A 124 -4.94 -16.42 -5.87
N PHE A 125 -4.48 -16.60 -4.63
CA PHE A 125 -3.47 -15.75 -4.05
C PHE A 125 -2.04 -16.29 -4.29
N PRO A 126 -1.02 -15.41 -4.41
CA PRO A 126 0.34 -15.83 -4.76
C PRO A 126 0.92 -16.82 -3.75
N GLU A 127 1.52 -17.89 -4.28
CA GLU A 127 2.21 -18.89 -3.46
C GLU A 127 3.44 -18.26 -2.76
N GLY A 128 3.79 -18.79 -1.59
CA GLY A 128 5.08 -18.49 -0.97
C GLY A 128 6.21 -19.27 -1.64
N GLN A 129 7.43 -19.14 -1.12
CA GLN A 129 8.53 -20.00 -1.53
C GLN A 129 8.20 -21.47 -1.20
N ILE A 130 8.19 -22.32 -2.22
CA ILE A 130 8.05 -23.77 -2.06
C ILE A 130 9.44 -24.38 -2.03
N MET A 131 9.77 -25.07 -0.94
CA MET A 131 11.05 -25.75 -0.75
C MET A 131 10.84 -27.26 -0.70
N GLN A 132 11.83 -28.03 -1.18
CA GLN A 132 11.87 -29.45 -0.88
C GLN A 132 12.22 -29.63 0.60
N TYR A 133 11.65 -30.66 1.22
CA TYR A 133 12.02 -31.05 2.57
C TYR A 133 13.48 -31.52 2.61
N PRO A 134 14.19 -31.34 3.74
CA PRO A 134 15.46 -32.00 4.00
C PRO A 134 15.37 -33.52 3.77
N ASP A 135 16.51 -34.13 3.47
CA ASP A 135 16.70 -35.52 3.02
C ASP A 135 16.32 -36.59 4.09
N SER A 136 15.05 -36.59 4.45
CA SER A 136 14.41 -37.37 5.50
C SER A 136 13.74 -38.62 4.93
N THR A 137 13.64 -39.69 5.70
CA THR A 137 13.01 -40.94 5.24
C THR A 137 11.50 -40.80 4.97
N THR A 138 10.86 -39.75 5.49
CA THR A 138 9.40 -39.56 5.48
C THR A 138 8.88 -38.58 4.43
N ALA A 139 9.73 -37.72 3.85
CA ALA A 139 9.30 -36.68 2.91
C ALA A 139 9.85 -36.83 1.47
N LYS A 140 10.75 -37.79 1.24
CA LYS A 140 11.47 -38.04 -0.04
C LYS A 140 10.59 -38.07 -1.28
N ASP A 141 9.38 -38.61 -1.19
CA ASP A 141 8.47 -38.79 -2.32
C ASP A 141 7.31 -37.79 -2.32
N ARG A 142 7.24 -36.83 -1.39
CA ARG A 142 6.05 -35.97 -1.21
C ARG A 142 5.65 -35.17 -2.46
N PHE A 143 6.62 -34.73 -3.25
CA PHE A 143 6.39 -33.99 -4.50
C PHE A 143 6.11 -34.88 -5.72
N THR A 144 6.40 -36.18 -5.64
CA THR A 144 6.28 -37.14 -6.76
C THR A 144 5.14 -38.14 -6.59
N ASN A 145 4.81 -38.50 -5.35
CA ASN A 145 3.79 -39.47 -5.00
C ASN A 145 2.39 -38.86 -5.18
N GLU A 146 1.55 -39.50 -6.00
CA GLU A 146 0.23 -38.99 -6.33
C GLU A 146 -0.73 -38.94 -5.14
N GLU A 147 -0.61 -39.85 -4.17
CA GLU A 147 -1.40 -39.82 -2.94
C GLU A 147 -1.09 -38.56 -2.13
N LYS A 148 0.20 -38.21 -2.00
CA LYS A 148 0.63 -37.01 -1.27
C LYS A 148 0.18 -35.74 -1.98
N ARG A 149 0.30 -35.69 -3.31
CA ARG A 149 -0.24 -34.57 -4.11
C ARG A 149 -1.77 -34.48 -4.02
N ALA A 150 -2.48 -35.60 -3.94
CA ALA A 150 -3.93 -35.61 -3.74
C ALA A 150 -4.33 -35.03 -2.37
N LEU A 151 -3.61 -35.41 -1.31
CA LEU A 151 -3.82 -34.86 0.03
C LEU A 151 -3.52 -33.35 0.10
N ASP A 152 -2.40 -32.89 -0.48
CA ASP A 152 -2.09 -31.45 -0.52
C ASP A 152 -3.15 -30.67 -1.34
N ARG A 153 -3.72 -31.27 -2.41
CA ARG A 153 -4.86 -30.69 -3.16
C ARG A 153 -6.14 -30.58 -2.33
N MET A 154 -6.36 -31.44 -1.34
CA MET A 154 -7.52 -31.37 -0.44
C MET A 154 -7.45 -30.21 0.57
N HIS A 155 -6.30 -29.57 0.72
CA HIS A 155 -6.07 -28.44 1.64
C HIS A 155 -5.83 -27.10 0.92
N LEU A 156 -6.11 -27.03 -0.40
CA LEU A 156 -5.89 -25.82 -1.19
C LEU A 156 -6.71 -24.62 -0.71
N ASP A 157 -7.88 -24.83 -0.11
CA ASP A 157 -8.66 -23.79 0.54
C ASP A 157 -7.90 -23.15 1.71
N ILE A 158 -7.38 -23.96 2.64
CA ILE A 158 -6.57 -23.52 3.79
C ILE A 158 -5.29 -22.81 3.31
N TYR A 159 -4.62 -23.36 2.30
CA TYR A 159 -3.42 -22.74 1.74
C TYR A 159 -3.73 -21.40 1.05
N ASN A 160 -4.88 -21.29 0.38
CA ASN A 160 -5.28 -20.05 -0.28
C ASN A 160 -5.66 -18.95 0.74
N GLU A 161 -6.34 -19.31 1.84
CA GLU A 161 -6.59 -18.41 2.98
C GLU A 161 -5.27 -17.88 3.60
N LEU A 162 -4.29 -18.76 3.83
CA LEU A 162 -2.95 -18.36 4.29
C LEU A 162 -2.24 -17.44 3.30
N ARG A 163 -2.33 -17.72 1.99
CA ARG A 163 -1.69 -16.91 0.93
C ARG A 163 -2.30 -15.51 0.84
N GLN A 164 -3.61 -15.36 1.02
CA GLN A 164 -4.27 -14.04 1.09
C GLN A 164 -3.74 -13.22 2.26
N ALA A 165 -3.69 -13.81 3.46
CA ALA A 165 -3.15 -13.16 4.65
C ALA A 165 -1.67 -12.78 4.46
N ALA A 166 -0.88 -13.66 3.83
CA ALA A 166 0.54 -13.45 3.58
C ALA A 166 0.79 -12.32 2.58
N GLU A 167 -0.07 -12.18 1.56
CA GLU A 167 0.02 -11.08 0.60
C GLU A 167 -0.32 -9.73 1.24
N ALA A 168 -1.33 -9.69 2.12
CA ALA A 168 -1.65 -8.49 2.90
C ALA A 168 -0.47 -8.08 3.79
N HIS A 169 0.21 -9.05 4.41
CA HIS A 169 1.43 -8.84 5.19
C HIS A 169 2.58 -8.29 4.32
N ARG A 170 2.86 -8.93 3.18
CA ARG A 170 3.89 -8.52 2.22
C ARG A 170 3.71 -7.08 1.74
N GLN A 171 2.50 -6.69 1.34
CA GLN A 171 2.24 -5.32 0.88
C GLN A 171 2.29 -4.30 2.03
N THR A 172 1.80 -4.65 3.22
CA THR A 172 1.90 -3.79 4.42
C THR A 172 3.36 -3.53 4.78
N ARG A 173 4.18 -4.57 4.95
CA ARG A 173 5.59 -4.41 5.37
C ARG A 173 6.41 -3.64 4.33
N GLN A 174 6.18 -3.88 3.03
CA GLN A 174 6.85 -3.15 1.95
C GLN A 174 6.52 -1.64 1.96
N TYR A 175 5.30 -1.26 2.31
CA TYR A 175 4.91 0.14 2.49
C TYR A 175 5.58 0.74 3.73
N ILE A 176 5.44 0.07 4.89
CA ILE A 176 5.93 0.56 6.18
C ILE A 176 7.45 0.72 6.21
N GLN A 177 8.22 -0.21 5.64
CA GLN A 177 9.68 -0.09 5.50
C GLN A 177 10.10 1.18 4.75
N LYS A 178 9.31 1.60 3.75
CA LYS A 178 9.55 2.82 2.96
C LYS A 178 9.03 4.07 3.69
N TRP A 179 7.96 3.95 4.46
CA TRP A 179 7.31 5.06 5.16
C TRP A 179 8.04 5.47 6.45
N VAL A 180 8.30 4.54 7.38
CA VAL A 180 8.80 4.81 8.74
C VAL A 180 10.14 5.55 8.74
N LYS A 181 10.29 6.58 9.59
CA LYS A 181 11.52 7.37 9.80
C LYS A 181 11.72 7.68 11.29
N PRO A 182 12.97 7.89 11.75
CA PRO A 182 13.23 8.45 13.06
C PRO A 182 12.52 9.81 13.25
N GLY A 183 12.06 10.08 14.46
CA GLY A 183 11.25 11.24 14.82
C GLY A 183 9.75 10.97 14.90
N MET A 184 9.26 9.86 14.35
CA MET A 184 7.88 9.39 14.53
C MET A 184 7.69 8.77 15.93
N THR A 185 6.53 8.97 16.54
CA THR A 185 6.11 8.22 17.74
C THR A 185 5.85 6.76 17.41
N MET A 186 5.96 5.86 18.39
CA MET A 186 5.58 4.46 18.18
C MET A 186 4.08 4.33 17.89
N ILE A 187 3.24 5.21 18.44
CA ILE A 187 1.79 5.24 18.20
C ILE A 187 1.51 5.51 16.71
N GLU A 188 2.08 6.56 16.12
CA GLU A 188 1.92 6.87 14.68
C GLU A 188 2.37 5.71 13.78
N ILE A 189 3.43 4.99 14.17
CA ILE A 189 3.93 3.83 13.42
C ILE A 189 2.96 2.64 13.48
N CYS A 190 2.45 2.31 14.68
CA CYS A 190 1.48 1.23 14.84
C CYS A 190 0.14 1.57 14.18
N GLU A 191 -0.39 2.78 14.38
CA GLU A 191 -1.65 3.20 13.77
C GLU A 191 -1.59 3.18 12.24
N GLU A 192 -0.53 3.69 11.60
CA GLU A 192 -0.41 3.67 10.13
C GLU A 192 -0.21 2.24 9.59
N LEU A 193 0.55 1.39 10.29
CA LEU A 193 0.71 -0.02 9.94
C LEU A 193 -0.64 -0.74 10.01
N GLU A 194 -1.35 -0.64 11.12
CA GLU A 194 -2.61 -1.35 11.32
C GLU A 194 -3.71 -0.83 10.40
N ASN A 195 -3.80 0.49 10.19
CA ASN A 195 -4.73 1.06 9.22
C ASN A 195 -4.42 0.60 7.79
N THR A 196 -3.16 0.31 7.46
CA THR A 196 -2.78 -0.29 6.17
C THR A 196 -3.12 -1.77 6.10
N ALA A 197 -2.81 -2.54 7.15
CA ALA A 197 -3.10 -3.96 7.22
C ALA A 197 -4.61 -4.25 7.20
N ARG A 198 -5.43 -3.49 7.95
CA ARG A 198 -6.92 -3.60 7.96
C ARG A 198 -7.54 -3.38 6.58
N ARG A 199 -7.06 -2.36 5.85
CA ARG A 199 -7.50 -2.08 4.47
C ARG A 199 -7.09 -3.19 3.50
N LEU A 200 -5.86 -3.67 3.60
CA LEU A 200 -5.35 -4.71 2.70
C LEU A 200 -5.98 -6.08 2.97
N ILE A 201 -6.15 -6.49 4.23
CA ILE A 201 -6.77 -7.77 4.56
C ILE A 201 -8.29 -7.78 4.25
N GLY A 202 -8.92 -6.61 4.24
CA GLY A 202 -10.38 -6.46 4.15
C GLY A 202 -11.04 -6.86 5.47
N GLU A 203 -10.68 -6.16 6.57
CA GLU A 203 -11.11 -6.49 7.93
C GLU A 203 -12.64 -6.67 8.04
N ASN A 204 -13.05 -7.83 8.57
CA ASN A 204 -14.44 -8.27 8.68
C ASN A 204 -14.61 -9.20 9.90
N GLY A 205 -14.72 -8.59 11.09
CA GLY A 205 -14.95 -9.32 12.34
C GLY A 205 -13.89 -10.40 12.61
N LEU A 206 -14.32 -11.66 12.74
CA LEU A 206 -13.43 -12.80 12.94
C LEU A 206 -13.06 -13.52 11.63
N GLU A 207 -13.68 -13.16 10.50
CA GLU A 207 -13.42 -13.79 9.19
C GLU A 207 -12.15 -13.25 8.53
N ALA A 208 -11.78 -11.99 8.77
CA ALA A 208 -10.57 -11.36 8.25
C ALA A 208 -10.14 -10.22 9.18
N GLY A 209 -8.84 -10.09 9.46
CA GLY A 209 -8.37 -9.06 10.38
C GLY A 209 -6.90 -9.17 10.77
N LEU A 210 -6.54 -8.43 11.82
CA LEU A 210 -5.22 -8.51 12.45
C LEU A 210 -5.21 -9.65 13.47
N ALA A 211 -4.21 -10.53 13.40
CA ALA A 211 -4.13 -11.71 14.25
C ALA A 211 -3.66 -11.39 15.69
N PHE A 212 -2.84 -10.36 15.83
CA PHE A 212 -2.30 -9.88 17.10
C PHE A 212 -1.85 -8.40 16.97
N PRO A 213 -1.66 -7.67 18.08
CA PRO A 213 -1.26 -6.26 18.06
C PRO A 213 0.10 -6.05 17.41
N THR A 214 0.34 -4.85 16.87
CA THR A 214 1.64 -4.50 16.27
C THR A 214 2.74 -4.41 17.33
N GLY A 215 3.57 -5.44 17.41
CA GLY A 215 4.83 -5.41 18.14
C GLY A 215 5.82 -4.45 17.47
N CYS A 216 6.36 -3.53 18.27
CA CYS A 216 7.37 -2.56 17.84
C CYS A 216 8.53 -2.49 18.85
N SER A 217 8.91 -3.63 19.43
CA SER A 217 9.89 -3.74 20.52
C SER A 217 11.26 -3.20 20.15
N ARG A 218 11.85 -2.39 21.04
CA ARG A 218 13.07 -1.63 20.77
C ARG A 218 14.26 -2.06 21.61
N ASN A 219 15.43 -2.05 20.97
CA ASN A 219 16.72 -2.26 21.60
C ASN A 219 16.75 -3.58 22.40
N HIS A 220 17.00 -3.50 23.71
CA HIS A 220 17.07 -4.65 24.61
C HIS A 220 15.73 -5.37 24.84
N CYS A 221 14.59 -4.71 24.58
CA CYS A 221 13.28 -5.38 24.59
C CYS A 221 13.14 -6.18 23.30
N ALA A 222 13.00 -7.51 23.39
CA ALA A 222 12.98 -8.40 22.24
C ALA A 222 11.63 -8.41 21.51
N ALA A 223 10.53 -8.62 22.24
CA ALA A 223 9.17 -8.83 21.69
C ALA A 223 8.10 -8.23 22.62
N HIS A 224 6.83 -8.28 22.19
CA HIS A 224 5.63 -7.96 22.98
C HIS A 224 5.52 -6.53 23.57
N TYR A 225 6.25 -5.54 23.05
CA TYR A 225 5.95 -4.13 23.31
C TYR A 225 5.18 -3.53 22.15
N THR A 226 4.05 -2.92 22.47
CA THR A 226 3.27 -2.02 21.62
C THR A 226 2.86 -0.82 22.51
N PRO A 227 2.82 0.41 22.00
CA PRO A 227 2.53 1.58 22.82
C PRO A 227 1.08 1.56 23.31
N ASN A 228 0.88 1.83 24.60
CA ASN A 228 -0.45 2.14 25.14
C ASN A 228 -0.78 3.62 24.90
N ALA A 229 -2.06 3.98 25.07
CA ALA A 229 -2.51 5.36 24.96
C ALA A 229 -1.69 6.30 25.85
N GLY A 230 -1.15 7.37 25.26
CA GLY A 230 -0.31 8.35 25.96
C GLY A 230 1.18 8.00 26.06
N ASP A 231 1.64 6.89 25.49
CA ASP A 231 3.08 6.56 25.41
C ASP A 231 3.82 7.60 24.53
N PRO A 232 4.75 8.40 25.09
CA PRO A 232 5.45 9.46 24.37
C PRO A 232 6.67 8.95 23.59
N THR A 233 6.86 7.63 23.51
CA THR A 233 8.08 7.01 22.96
C THR A 233 8.24 7.32 21.46
N VAL A 234 9.37 7.93 21.10
CA VAL A 234 9.74 8.34 19.73
C VAL A 234 10.86 7.46 19.20
N LEU A 235 10.72 6.99 17.96
CA LEU A 235 11.73 6.22 17.22
C LEU A 235 12.96 7.10 16.93
N LEU A 236 14.14 6.62 17.29
CA LEU A 236 15.43 7.29 17.16
C LEU A 236 16.29 6.62 16.08
N TYR A 237 17.32 7.34 15.64
CA TYR A 237 18.23 6.87 14.59
C TYR A 237 19.03 5.61 14.99
N ASP A 238 19.42 5.53 16.26
CA ASP A 238 20.23 4.44 16.82
C ASP A 238 19.41 3.25 17.35
N ASP A 239 18.10 3.20 17.13
CA ASP A 239 17.28 2.06 17.57
C ASP A 239 17.47 0.81 16.71
N VAL A 240 17.23 -0.34 17.35
CA VAL A 240 16.94 -1.62 16.69
C VAL A 240 15.50 -2.02 17.05
N THR A 241 14.57 -1.77 16.12
CA THR A 241 13.12 -1.94 16.32
C THR A 241 12.65 -3.18 15.59
N LYS A 242 12.07 -4.15 16.31
CA LYS A 242 11.45 -5.32 15.69
C LYS A 242 10.00 -4.95 15.40
N ILE A 243 9.62 -4.94 14.12
CA ILE A 243 8.24 -4.77 13.68
C ILE A 243 7.67 -6.16 13.46
N ASP A 244 6.67 -6.50 14.26
CA ASP A 244 6.10 -7.83 14.37
C ASP A 244 4.58 -7.69 14.38
N PHE A 245 3.90 -8.23 13.38
CA PHE A 245 2.45 -8.08 13.23
C PHE A 245 1.89 -9.25 12.45
N GLY A 246 0.63 -9.60 12.73
CA GLY A 246 -0.03 -10.71 12.09
C GLY A 246 -1.31 -10.32 11.37
N THR A 247 -1.59 -11.03 10.28
CA THR A 247 -2.84 -10.96 9.52
C THR A 247 -3.50 -12.34 9.51
N HIS A 248 -4.82 -12.41 9.37
CA HIS A 248 -5.51 -13.68 9.19
C HIS A 248 -6.71 -13.60 8.24
N ILE A 249 -7.04 -14.76 7.67
CA ILE A 249 -8.34 -15.07 7.05
C ILE A 249 -8.86 -16.34 7.76
N LYS A 250 -10.08 -16.31 8.30
CA LYS A 250 -10.73 -17.41 9.05
C LYS A 250 -9.85 -18.11 10.10
N GLY A 251 -9.11 -17.33 10.88
CA GLY A 251 -8.15 -17.84 11.88
C GLY A 251 -6.89 -18.49 11.29
N ARG A 252 -6.66 -18.44 9.98
CA ARG A 252 -5.38 -18.80 9.34
C ARG A 252 -4.40 -17.66 9.50
N ILE A 253 -3.64 -17.71 10.59
CA ILE A 253 -2.71 -16.66 11.00
C ILE A 253 -1.43 -16.72 10.16
N ILE A 254 -0.99 -15.55 9.68
CA ILE A 254 0.38 -15.30 9.27
C ILE A 254 1.05 -14.50 10.38
N ASP A 255 2.05 -15.12 11.00
CA ASP A 255 2.98 -14.52 11.94
C ASP A 255 4.29 -14.28 11.19
N CYS A 256 4.73 -13.02 11.10
CA CYS A 256 5.94 -12.64 10.40
C CYS A 256 6.46 -11.28 10.85
N ALA A 257 7.74 -11.22 11.21
CA ALA A 257 8.41 -10.02 11.70
C ALA A 257 9.57 -9.59 10.78
N PHE A 258 10.01 -8.35 10.95
CA PHE A 258 11.27 -7.84 10.40
C PHE A 258 11.90 -6.81 11.35
N THR A 259 13.22 -6.62 11.24
CA THR A 259 13.93 -5.61 12.05
C THR A 259 14.19 -4.36 11.23
N LEU A 260 13.82 -3.20 11.80
CA LEU A 260 14.22 -1.87 11.32
C LEU A 260 15.43 -1.37 12.11
N SER A 261 16.41 -0.84 11.38
CA SER A 261 17.40 0.09 11.92
C SER A 261 17.80 1.11 10.85
N PHE A 262 18.25 2.28 11.28
CA PHE A 262 18.72 3.36 10.40
C PHE A 262 20.24 3.57 10.48
N ASN A 263 20.90 2.93 11.46
CA ASN A 263 22.35 3.00 11.64
C ASN A 263 23.02 1.72 11.11
N PRO A 264 23.85 1.81 10.04
CA PRO A 264 24.54 0.65 9.44
C PRO A 264 25.43 -0.16 10.39
N LYS A 265 25.76 0.36 11.58
CA LYS A 265 26.51 -0.40 12.60
C LYS A 265 25.80 -1.70 13.03
N TYR A 266 24.49 -1.80 12.82
CA TYR A 266 23.70 -2.99 13.16
C TYR A 266 23.50 -3.96 11.98
N ASP A 267 23.94 -3.64 10.76
CA ASP A 267 23.64 -4.46 9.56
C ASP A 267 24.06 -5.92 9.75
N LYS A 268 25.25 -6.17 10.32
CA LYS A 268 25.74 -7.53 10.64
C LYS A 268 24.93 -8.26 11.70
N LEU A 269 24.29 -7.55 12.63
CA LEU A 269 23.40 -8.15 13.62
C LEU A 269 22.08 -8.58 12.96
N LEU A 270 21.55 -7.75 12.06
CA LEU A 270 20.34 -8.07 11.28
C LEU A 270 20.62 -9.23 10.32
N GLU A 271 21.77 -9.23 9.65
CA GLU A 271 22.24 -10.29 8.75
C GLU A 271 22.35 -11.64 9.49
N ALA A 272 23.04 -11.69 10.64
CA ALA A 272 23.20 -12.93 11.40
C ALA A 272 21.88 -13.51 11.92
N VAL A 273 20.93 -12.66 12.35
CA VAL A 273 19.60 -13.13 12.80
C VAL A 273 18.77 -13.59 11.61
N LYS A 274 18.84 -12.89 10.46
CA LYS A 274 18.18 -13.32 9.22
C LYS A 274 18.70 -14.68 8.76
N GLU A 275 20.03 -14.86 8.70
CA GLU A 275 20.66 -16.13 8.32
C GLU A 275 20.29 -17.27 9.29
N ALA A 276 20.24 -17.00 10.59
CA ALA A 276 19.78 -17.97 11.58
C ALA A 276 18.30 -18.38 11.37
N THR A 277 17.42 -17.42 11.06
CA THR A 277 16.02 -17.69 10.71
C THR A 277 15.90 -18.50 9.41
N GLU A 278 16.60 -18.10 8.35
CA GLU A 278 16.59 -18.80 7.06
C GLU A 278 17.20 -20.21 7.15
N THR A 279 18.12 -20.41 8.08
CA THR A 279 18.68 -21.74 8.41
C THR A 279 17.62 -22.60 9.10
N GLY A 280 16.93 -22.09 10.12
CA GLY A 280 15.82 -22.81 10.78
C GLY A 280 14.56 -23.00 9.92
N ILE A 281 14.44 -22.33 8.78
CA ILE A 281 13.40 -22.59 7.76
C ILE A 281 13.82 -23.71 6.80
N ARG A 282 15.14 -23.89 6.58
CA ARG A 282 15.72 -24.79 5.58
C ARG A 282 16.07 -26.17 6.12
N GLU A 283 16.39 -26.29 7.41
CA GLU A 283 16.93 -27.48 8.08
C GLU A 283 15.91 -28.17 9.01
#